data_AF-X1FAQ1-F1
#
_entry.id   AF-X1FAQ1-F1
#
_cell.length_a   1.000
_cell.length_b   1.000
_cell.length_c   1.000
_cell.angle_alpha   90.00
_cell.angle_beta   90.00
_cell.angle_gamma   90.00
#
_symmetry.space_group_name_H-M   'P 1'
#
loop_
_entity.id
_entity.type
_entity.pdbx_description
1 polymer ?
#
loop_
_entity_poly.entity_id
_entity_poly.type
_entity_poly.pdbx_seq_one_letter_code
_entity_poly.pdbx_strand_id
1 'polypeptide(L)'
;NYITDPNESGFDFSMESVIHYDDSHTDIYYEYDTTYGVHYMNCADGTDIQDFGYTDDLDDINYAPEQGWSYLGWVELIVGHGYIVWTRDDHFAKFRIIELGNGWCKFDWAYQVDKGNRELALPPGEKLNQLKNNKKEGGKND
;
A
#
# COMPACT_ATOMS: atom_id res chain seq x y z
N ASN A 1 -9.41 13.11 -2.99
CA ASN A 1 -10.65 12.36 -2.65
C ASN A 1 -11.35 11.97 -3.94
N TYR A 2 -11.81 10.72 -4.13
CA TYR A 2 -12.30 10.27 -5.46
C TYR A 2 -13.48 11.07 -6.03
N ILE A 3 -14.33 11.65 -5.20
CA ILE A 3 -15.47 12.45 -5.66
C ILE A 3 -15.00 13.81 -6.24
N THR A 4 -14.00 14.44 -5.62
CA THR A 4 -13.57 15.80 -5.97
C THR A 4 -12.36 15.83 -6.89
N ASP A 5 -11.47 14.84 -6.76
CA ASP A 5 -10.18 14.76 -7.44
C ASP A 5 -9.97 13.37 -8.06
N PRO A 6 -10.89 12.91 -8.94
CA PRO A 6 -10.93 11.53 -9.40
C PRO A 6 -9.67 11.08 -10.14
N ASN A 7 -8.95 12.00 -10.78
CA ASN A 7 -7.69 11.74 -11.51
C ASN A 7 -6.49 11.55 -10.58
N GLU A 8 -6.60 11.89 -9.30
CA GLU A 8 -5.50 11.92 -8.33
C GLU A 8 -5.82 11.13 -7.06
N SER A 9 -6.78 10.20 -7.15
CA SER A 9 -7.28 9.46 -5.99
C SER A 9 -7.12 7.96 -6.09
N GLY A 10 -6.75 7.41 -7.25
CA GLY A 10 -6.37 6.01 -7.42
C GLY A 10 -4.86 5.82 -7.28
N PHE A 11 -4.45 4.61 -6.90
CA PHE A 11 -3.05 4.20 -6.89
C PHE A 11 -2.90 2.81 -7.49
N ASP A 12 -1.90 2.64 -8.34
CA ASP A 12 -1.44 1.35 -8.86
C ASP A 12 -0.03 1.09 -8.31
N PHE A 13 0.12 -0.03 -7.59
CA PHE A 13 1.39 -0.40 -6.97
C PHE A 13 2.44 -0.87 -7.98
N SER A 14 2.02 -1.53 -9.05
CA SER A 14 2.90 -2.05 -10.11
C SER A 14 3.48 -0.93 -10.97
N MET A 15 2.71 0.15 -11.17
CA MET A 15 3.13 1.35 -11.91
C MET A 15 3.77 2.42 -11.02
N GLU A 16 3.76 2.22 -9.70
CA GLU A 16 4.26 3.17 -8.70
C GLU A 16 3.63 4.57 -8.85
N SER A 17 2.35 4.63 -9.23
CA SER A 17 1.74 5.85 -9.77
C SER A 17 0.35 6.15 -9.20
N VAL A 18 0.11 7.44 -8.97
CA VAL A 18 -1.22 8.00 -8.74
C VAL A 18 -1.94 8.10 -10.09
N ILE A 19 -3.16 7.56 -10.17
CA ILE A 19 -3.97 7.49 -11.38
C ILE A 19 -5.45 7.80 -11.10
N HIS A 20 -6.27 7.74 -12.14
CA HIS A 20 -7.72 7.89 -11.98
C HIS A 20 -8.31 6.73 -11.19
N TYR A 21 -9.22 6.99 -10.24
CA TYR A 21 -9.73 5.97 -9.30
C TYR A 21 -10.43 4.76 -9.96
N ASP A 22 -11.06 4.97 -11.11
CA ASP A 22 -11.77 3.93 -11.88
C ASP A 22 -10.97 3.48 -13.12
N ASP A 23 -9.67 3.75 -13.17
CA ASP A 23 -8.82 3.15 -14.21
C ASP A 23 -8.71 1.63 -13.96
N SER A 24 -8.70 0.84 -15.03
CA SER A 24 -8.48 -0.61 -15.01
C SER A 24 -7.19 -1.07 -14.32
N HIS A 25 -6.24 -0.16 -14.14
CA HIS A 25 -4.97 -0.38 -13.45
C HIS A 25 -5.03 -0.12 -11.94
N THR A 26 -6.06 0.59 -11.45
CA THR A 26 -6.18 0.96 -10.03
C THR A 26 -6.29 -0.27 -9.13
N ASP A 27 -5.48 -0.29 -8.08
CA ASP A 27 -5.58 -1.30 -7.02
C ASP A 27 -6.41 -0.79 -5.85
N ILE A 28 -6.14 0.45 -5.42
CA ILE A 28 -6.81 1.11 -4.31
C ILE A 28 -7.15 2.56 -4.65
N TYR A 29 -8.18 3.12 -4.01
CA TYR A 29 -8.53 4.53 -4.14
C TYR A 29 -9.01 5.17 -2.84
N TYR A 30 -8.66 6.44 -2.70
CA TYR A 30 -8.88 7.21 -1.48
C TYR A 30 -10.24 7.92 -1.45
N GLU A 31 -10.92 7.81 -0.32
CA GLU A 31 -12.18 8.46 -0.02
C GLU A 31 -12.10 9.29 1.27
N TYR A 32 -12.78 10.43 1.26
CA TYR A 32 -12.98 11.25 2.44
C TYR A 32 -14.47 11.53 2.65
N ASP A 33 -15.01 11.01 3.75
CA ASP A 33 -16.35 11.35 4.20
C ASP A 33 -16.33 12.71 4.90
N THR A 34 -16.78 13.75 4.20
CA THR A 34 -16.83 15.12 4.73
C THR A 34 -17.86 15.32 5.84
N THR A 35 -18.85 14.42 5.97
CA THR A 35 -19.90 14.51 6.99
C THR A 35 -19.35 14.17 8.36
N TYR A 36 -18.55 13.10 8.44
CA TYR A 36 -17.97 12.61 9.69
C TYR A 36 -16.48 12.90 9.83
N GLY A 37 -15.83 13.38 8.77
CA GLY A 37 -14.40 13.66 8.75
C GLY A 37 -13.55 12.39 8.76
N VAL A 38 -14.04 11.29 8.18
CA VAL A 38 -13.40 9.97 8.21
C VAL A 38 -12.73 9.67 6.87
N HIS A 39 -11.57 9.04 6.93
CA HIS A 39 -10.74 8.69 5.79
C HIS A 39 -10.87 7.21 5.51
N TYR A 40 -11.04 6.83 4.25
CA TYR A 40 -11.12 5.44 3.83
C TYR A 40 -10.18 5.15 2.67
N MET A 41 -9.71 3.90 2.61
CA MET A 41 -9.11 3.33 1.41
C MET A 41 -10.01 2.21 0.93
N ASN A 42 -10.44 2.33 -0.32
CA ASN A 42 -11.27 1.36 -1.01
C ASN A 42 -10.41 0.53 -1.96
N CYS A 43 -10.77 -0.73 -2.17
CA CYS A 43 -10.22 -1.60 -3.20
C CYS A 43 -10.97 -1.47 -4.52
N ALA A 44 -10.23 -1.58 -5.63
CA ALA A 44 -10.82 -1.90 -6.92
C ALA A 44 -11.28 -3.37 -6.97
N ASP A 45 -12.12 -3.70 -7.96
CA ASP A 45 -12.66 -5.05 -8.12
C ASP A 45 -11.57 -6.13 -8.18
N GLY A 46 -11.76 -7.19 -7.40
CA GLY A 46 -10.82 -8.31 -7.30
C GLY A 46 -9.57 -8.03 -6.44
N THR A 47 -9.50 -6.86 -5.79
CA THR A 47 -8.44 -6.52 -4.83
C THR A 47 -8.99 -6.59 -3.40
N ASP A 48 -8.19 -7.12 -2.48
CA ASP A 48 -8.54 -7.25 -1.06
C ASP A 48 -7.61 -6.40 -0.20
N ILE A 49 -8.11 -5.92 0.94
CA ILE A 49 -7.34 -5.11 1.89
C ILE A 49 -7.56 -5.56 3.33
N GLN A 50 -6.52 -5.44 4.15
CA GLN A 50 -6.58 -5.65 5.60
C GLN A 50 -5.90 -4.49 6.32
N ASP A 51 -6.49 -4.04 7.44
CA ASP A 51 -5.80 -3.23 8.45
C ASP A 51 -4.92 -4.15 9.32
N PHE A 52 -3.60 -4.00 9.21
CA PHE A 52 -2.63 -4.75 10.00
C PHE A 52 -2.52 -4.20 11.43
N GLY A 53 -2.95 -2.96 11.65
CA GLY A 53 -2.85 -2.24 12.90
C GLY A 53 -1.65 -1.29 12.94
N TYR A 54 -1.39 -0.73 14.12
CA TYR A 54 -0.29 0.20 14.36
C TYR A 54 1.09 -0.43 14.06
N THR A 55 1.95 0.35 13.42
CA THR A 55 3.35 0.00 13.12
C THR A 55 4.26 1.21 13.39
N ASP A 56 5.48 0.95 13.87
CA ASP A 56 6.48 2.01 14.01
C ASP A 56 7.10 2.33 12.65
N ASP A 57 7.29 1.30 11.82
CA ASP A 57 7.81 1.40 10.45
C ASP A 57 7.03 0.50 9.47
N LEU A 58 7.06 0.84 8.18
CA LEU A 58 6.45 0.00 7.14
C LEU A 58 7.06 -1.42 7.12
N ASP A 59 8.32 -1.58 7.50
CA ASP A 59 9.05 -2.85 7.53
C ASP A 59 8.66 -3.79 8.68
N ASP A 60 7.86 -3.31 9.63
CA ASP A 60 7.21 -4.17 10.64
C ASP A 60 6.23 -5.17 10.00
N ILE A 61 5.72 -4.85 8.80
CA ILE A 61 4.82 -5.70 8.03
C ILE A 61 5.64 -6.57 7.07
N ASN A 62 5.92 -7.81 7.46
CA ASN A 62 6.80 -8.71 6.73
C ASN A 62 6.08 -9.84 5.97
N TYR A 63 4.81 -10.08 6.28
CA TYR A 63 4.07 -11.20 5.71
C TYR A 63 2.58 -10.90 5.54
N ALA A 64 2.03 -11.18 4.34
CA ALA A 64 0.60 -11.06 4.09
C ALA A 64 -0.19 -12.18 4.82
N PRO A 65 -1.42 -11.94 5.30
CA PRO A 65 -2.23 -12.93 6.01
C PRO A 65 -2.86 -13.97 5.05
N GLU A 66 -3.38 -15.07 5.59
CA GLU A 66 -4.21 -16.03 4.81
C GLU A 66 -5.70 -15.66 4.81
N GLN A 67 -6.10 -14.88 5.81
CA GLN A 67 -7.50 -14.62 6.15
C GLN A 67 -7.61 -13.29 6.90
N GLY A 68 -8.85 -12.80 7.05
CA GLY A 68 -9.12 -11.51 7.70
C GLY A 68 -9.05 -10.32 6.76
N TRP A 69 -9.20 -10.55 5.46
CA TRP A 69 -9.44 -9.51 4.46
C TRP A 69 -10.78 -8.82 4.72
N SER A 70 -10.86 -7.53 4.42
CA SER A 70 -12.08 -6.74 4.57
C SER A 70 -13.17 -7.28 3.65
N TYR A 71 -14.27 -7.78 4.24
CA TYR A 71 -15.43 -8.25 3.48
C TYR A 71 -16.10 -7.13 2.67
N LEU A 72 -15.92 -5.87 3.09
CA LEU A 72 -16.56 -4.72 2.45
C LEU A 72 -15.71 -4.14 1.30
N GLY A 73 -14.46 -4.57 1.17
CA GLY A 73 -13.53 -4.01 0.18
C GLY A 73 -12.97 -2.63 0.55
N TRP A 74 -13.10 -2.20 1.81
CA TRP A 74 -12.53 -0.94 2.29
C TRP A 74 -12.16 -1.00 3.78
N VAL A 75 -11.34 -0.06 4.21
CA VAL A 75 -10.89 0.12 5.60
C VAL A 75 -10.82 1.60 5.96
N GLU A 76 -11.01 1.93 7.24
CA GLU A 76 -10.73 3.25 7.78
C GLU A 76 -9.21 3.49 7.87
N LEU A 77 -8.77 4.70 7.51
CA LEU A 77 -7.37 5.10 7.55
C LEU A 77 -7.04 5.79 8.87
N ILE A 78 -6.00 5.30 9.53
CA ILE A 78 -5.51 5.79 10.81
C ILE A 78 -4.01 6.09 10.68
N VAL A 79 -3.58 7.27 11.11
CA VAL A 79 -2.15 7.64 11.06
C VAL A 79 -1.32 6.65 11.89
N GLY A 80 -0.25 6.13 11.29
CA GLY A 80 0.63 5.13 11.88
C GLY A 80 0.19 3.68 11.70
N HIS A 81 -1.03 3.43 11.18
CA HIS A 81 -1.45 2.07 10.83
C HIS A 81 -0.83 1.60 9.51
N GLY A 82 -0.51 0.31 9.51
CA GLY A 82 -0.11 -0.46 8.36
C GLY A 82 -1.30 -1.19 7.74
N TYR A 83 -1.26 -1.36 6.43
CA TYR A 83 -2.30 -2.02 5.66
C TYR A 83 -1.66 -2.95 4.65
N ILE A 84 -2.32 -4.07 4.37
CA ILE A 84 -1.87 -5.08 3.40
C ILE A 84 -2.92 -5.18 2.31
N VAL A 85 -2.47 -5.22 1.06
CA VAL A 85 -3.32 -5.32 -0.14
C VAL A 85 -2.95 -6.60 -0.88
N TRP A 86 -3.93 -7.37 -1.32
CA TRP A 86 -3.78 -8.47 -2.27
C TRP A 86 -4.43 -8.05 -3.58
N THR A 87 -3.61 -7.78 -4.60
CA THR A 87 -4.06 -7.23 -5.88
C THR A 87 -4.75 -8.29 -6.73
N ARG A 88 -5.64 -7.83 -7.63
CA ARG A 88 -6.38 -8.70 -8.57
C ARG A 88 -5.50 -9.59 -9.45
N ASP A 89 -4.24 -9.22 -9.64
CA ASP A 89 -3.26 -9.99 -10.40
C ASP A 89 -2.36 -10.89 -9.53
N ASP A 90 -2.74 -11.11 -8.26
CA ASP A 90 -2.11 -12.00 -7.28
C ASP A 90 -0.71 -11.55 -6.85
N HIS A 91 -0.54 -10.25 -6.58
CA HIS A 91 0.62 -9.71 -5.89
C HIS A 91 0.20 -9.13 -4.54
N PHE A 92 1.17 -8.94 -3.66
CA PHE A 92 0.93 -8.31 -2.37
C PHE A 92 1.60 -6.95 -2.30
N ALA A 93 0.89 -5.99 -1.71
CA ALA A 93 1.43 -4.68 -1.38
C ALA A 93 1.20 -4.39 0.11
N LYS A 94 1.97 -3.44 0.63
CA LYS A 94 1.73 -2.85 1.94
C LYS A 94 1.85 -1.35 1.87
N PHE A 95 1.09 -0.67 2.72
CA PHE A 95 1.26 0.78 2.92
C PHE A 95 1.04 1.16 4.37
N ARG A 96 1.64 2.29 4.78
CA ARG A 96 1.51 2.85 6.12
C ARG A 96 1.11 4.31 6.01
N ILE A 97 0.04 4.70 6.71
CA ILE A 97 -0.41 6.10 6.70
C ILE A 97 0.58 6.96 7.49
N ILE A 98 1.11 7.98 6.83
CA ILE A 98 2.03 8.96 7.40
C ILE A 98 1.29 10.22 7.83
N GLU A 99 0.31 10.65 7.03
CA GLU A 99 -0.43 11.87 7.29
C GLU A 99 -1.81 11.82 6.63
N LEU A 100 -2.79 12.43 7.29
CA LEU A 100 -4.15 12.60 6.79
C LEU A 100 -4.51 14.08 6.86
N GLY A 101 -5.08 14.60 5.78
CA GLY A 101 -5.60 15.97 5.73
C GLY A 101 -6.93 16.04 5.00
N ASN A 102 -7.58 17.19 5.05
CA ASN A 102 -8.93 17.33 4.51
C ASN A 102 -8.96 17.07 2.98
N GLY A 103 -9.42 15.88 2.58
CA GLY A 103 -9.50 15.45 1.18
C GLY A 103 -8.24 14.78 0.60
N TRP A 104 -7.20 14.50 1.40
CA TRP A 104 -5.98 13.83 0.95
C TRP A 104 -5.36 12.92 2.02
N CYS A 105 -4.55 11.96 1.58
CA CYS A 105 -3.72 11.14 2.45
C CYS A 105 -2.29 11.07 1.91
N LYS A 106 -1.33 10.79 2.79
CA LYS A 106 0.05 10.48 2.45
C LYS A 106 0.43 9.17 3.12
N PHE A 107 1.05 8.28 2.36
CA PHE A 107 1.49 6.99 2.85
C PHE A 107 2.83 6.59 2.24
N ASP A 108 3.58 5.80 2.99
CA ASP A 108 4.70 5.02 2.46
C ASP A 108 4.17 3.66 2.00
N TRP A 109 4.80 3.06 1.00
CA TRP A 109 4.34 1.79 0.43
C TRP A 109 5.48 0.91 -0.08
N ALA A 110 5.17 -0.38 -0.24
CA ALA A 110 6.02 -1.37 -0.89
C ALA A 110 5.17 -2.39 -1.65
N TYR A 111 5.74 -2.95 -2.72
CA TYR A 111 5.07 -3.90 -3.61
C TYR A 111 5.93 -5.13 -3.86
N GLN A 112 5.34 -6.32 -3.68
CA GLN A 112 5.97 -7.60 -3.97
C GLN A 112 5.77 -7.95 -5.45
N VAL A 113 6.87 -7.99 -6.20
CA VAL A 113 6.89 -8.29 -7.63
C VAL A 113 6.83 -9.79 -7.95
N ASP A 114 7.03 -10.64 -6.94
CA ASP A 114 6.91 -12.10 -7.06
C ASP A 114 5.46 -12.53 -6.77
N LYS A 115 4.75 -12.97 -7.82
CA LYS A 115 3.33 -13.31 -7.76
C LYS A 115 3.06 -14.43 -6.75
N GLY A 116 2.04 -14.23 -5.92
CA GLY A 116 1.59 -15.15 -4.87
C GLY A 116 2.55 -15.27 -3.69
N ASN A 117 3.70 -14.58 -3.71
CA ASN A 117 4.65 -14.60 -2.62
C ASN A 117 4.21 -13.65 -1.51
N ARG A 118 3.93 -14.22 -0.34
CA ARG A 118 3.42 -13.48 0.81
C ARG A 118 4.51 -12.82 1.64
N GLU A 119 5.79 -13.08 1.39
CA GLU A 119 6.89 -12.32 1.99
C GLU A 119 6.90 -10.92 1.39
N LEU A 120 6.70 -9.89 2.21
CA LEU A 120 6.46 -8.53 1.69
C LEU A 120 7.75 -7.78 1.40
N ALA A 121 7.76 -7.06 0.28
CA ALA A 121 8.91 -6.29 -0.16
C ALA A 121 9.20 -5.11 0.78
N LEU A 122 10.47 -4.71 0.86
CA LEU A 122 10.87 -3.44 1.46
C LEU A 122 10.42 -2.26 0.57
N PRO A 123 10.21 -1.06 1.13
CA PRO A 123 9.89 0.10 0.32
C PRO A 123 10.97 0.40 -0.73
N PRO A 124 10.62 1.07 -1.86
CA PRO A 124 11.53 1.27 -2.99
C PRO A 124 12.90 1.87 -2.63
N GLY A 125 12.95 2.79 -1.66
CA GLY A 125 14.18 3.43 -1.18
C GLY A 125 15.11 2.52 -0.36
N GLU A 126 14.55 1.59 0.42
CA GLU A 126 15.26 0.63 1.28
C GLU A 126 15.95 -0.46 0.44
N LYS A 127 15.26 -0.99 -0.58
CA LYS A 127 15.78 -2.03 -1.48
C LYS A 127 17.09 -1.61 -2.15
N LEU A 128 17.22 -0.34 -2.53
CA LEU A 128 18.45 0.25 -3.07
C LEU A 128 19.60 0.25 -2.06
N ASN A 129 19.32 0.49 -0.78
CA ASN A 129 20.33 0.49 0.28
C ASN A 129 20.79 -0.92 0.63
N GLN A 130 19.87 -1.88 0.70
CA GLN A 130 20.20 -3.29 0.93
C GLN A 130 21.07 -3.85 -0.22
N LEU A 131 20.72 -3.57 -1.48
CA LEU A 131 21.53 -3.95 -2.64
C LEU A 131 22.94 -3.33 -2.61
N LYS A 132 23.07 -2.08 -2.14
CA LYS A 132 24.38 -1.41 -1.99
C LYS A 132 25.21 -2.04 -0.87
N ASN A 133 24.59 -2.41 0.26
CA ASN A 133 25.28 -3.02 1.38
C ASN A 133 25.75 -4.46 1.05
N ASN A 134 24.89 -5.25 0.40
CA ASN A 134 25.24 -6.60 -0.06
C ASN A 134 26.40 -6.59 -1.08
N LYS A 135 26.47 -5.58 -1.96
CA LYS A 135 27.61 -5.38 -2.87
C LYS A 135 28.91 -4.98 -2.16
N LYS A 136 28.85 -4.26 -1.03
CA LYS A 136 30.04 -3.89 -0.24
C LYS A 136 30.61 -5.06 0.55
N GLU A 137 29.76 -5.95 1.05
CA GLU A 137 30.19 -7.15 1.79
C GLU A 137 30.72 -8.26 0.86
N GLY A 138 30.15 -8.38 -0.34
CA GLY A 138 30.66 -9.30 -1.38
C GLY A 138 31.97 -8.87 -2.06
N GLY A 139 32.50 -7.67 -1.76
CA GLY A 139 33.72 -7.12 -2.36
C GLY A 139 35.00 -7.31 -1.54
N LYS A 140 34.96 -8.07 -0.43
CA LYS A 140 36.15 -8.46 0.35
C LYS A 140 36.47 -9.93 0.12
N ASN A 141 37.00 -10.25 -1.05
CA ASN A 141 37.82 -11.42 -1.30
C ASN A 141 38.56 -11.12 -2.61
N ASP A 142 39.78 -10.57 -2.49
CA ASP A 142 40.92 -10.71 -3.41
C ASP A 142 42.13 -9.95 -2.83
#